data_AF-A0A5B8QV98-F1
#
_entry.id   AF-A0A5B8QV98-F1
#
_cell.length_a   1.000
_cell.length_b   1.000
_cell.length_c   1.000
_cell.angle_alpha   90.00
_cell.angle_beta   90.00
_cell.angle_gamma   90.00
#
_symmetry.space_group_name_H-M   'P 1'
#
loop_
_entity.id
_entity.type
_entity.pdbx_description
1 polymer ?
#
loop_
_entity_poly.entity_id
_entity_poly.type
_entity_poly.pdbx_seq_one_letter_code
_entity_poly.pdbx_strand_id
1 'polypeptide(L)'
;MSIKRILSVIGIIGFIAIFLVIHFYPTIPRSFLGWVALFFLGLPAWVILESTGEFVLSTQFFKCMPNSLRIFVGVPVVLGLMAFALFVIGLVQNTISSLGG
;
A
#
# COMPACT_ATOMS: atom_id res chain seq x y z
N MET A 1 -9.88 -0.29 -31.78
CA MET A 1 -10.35 -0.54 -30.39
C MET A 1 -11.67 0.22 -30.21
N SER A 2 -12.75 -0.42 -29.74
CA SER A 2 -14.07 0.24 -29.65
C SER A 2 -14.06 1.39 -28.63
N ILE A 3 -14.78 2.48 -28.91
CA ILE A 3 -14.82 3.69 -28.08
C ILE A 3 -15.26 3.39 -26.63
N LYS A 4 -16.15 2.40 -26.45
CA LYS A 4 -16.60 1.91 -25.14
C LYS A 4 -15.46 1.27 -24.34
N ARG A 5 -14.53 0.60 -25.03
CA ARG A 5 -13.36 -0.05 -24.42
C ARG A 5 -12.34 0.98 -23.98
N ILE A 6 -12.17 2.06 -24.74
CA ILE A 6 -11.27 3.17 -24.40
C ILE A 6 -11.80 3.91 -23.16
N LEU A 7 -13.09 4.25 -23.13
CA LEU A 7 -13.75 4.86 -21.97
C LEU A 7 -13.64 4.00 -20.71
N SER A 8 -13.83 2.69 -20.84
CA SER A 8 -13.69 1.76 -19.70
C SER A 8 -12.26 1.70 -19.16
N VAL A 9 -11.25 1.64 -20.05
CA VAL A 9 -9.84 1.61 -19.65
C VAL A 9 -9.45 2.92 -18.96
N ILE A 10 -9.85 4.07 -19.50
CA ILE A 10 -9.60 5.38 -18.88
C ILE A 10 -10.28 5.48 -17.52
N GLY A 11 -11.52 4.99 -17.39
CA GLY A 11 -12.24 4.97 -16.11
C GLY A 11 -11.55 4.13 -15.05
N ILE A 12 -11.04 2.94 -15.42
CA ILE A 12 -10.30 2.07 -14.51
C ILE A 12 -8.97 2.71 -14.09
N ILE A 13 -8.21 3.25 -15.04
CA ILE A 13 -6.93 3.92 -14.75
C ILE A 13 -7.16 5.16 -13.87
N GLY A 14 -8.18 5.96 -14.16
CA GLY A 14 -8.54 7.14 -13.36
C GLY A 14 -8.99 6.76 -11.95
N PHE A 15 -9.80 5.71 -11.80
CA PHE A 15 -10.21 5.21 -10.49
C PHE A 15 -9.01 4.72 -9.67
N ILE A 16 -8.12 3.93 -10.28
CA ILE A 16 -6.90 3.45 -9.62
C ILE A 16 -6.00 4.64 -9.22
N ALA A 17 -5.83 5.62 -10.11
CA ALA A 17 -5.02 6.81 -9.82
C ALA A 17 -5.59 7.63 -8.65
N ILE A 18 -6.91 7.89 -8.62
CA ILE A 18 -7.56 8.62 -7.52
C ILE A 18 -7.48 7.81 -6.22
N PHE A 19 -7.73 6.51 -6.28
CA PHE A 19 -7.62 5.61 -5.13
C PHE A 19 -6.20 5.63 -4.54
N LEU A 20 -5.19 5.59 -5.42
CA LEU A 20 -3.78 5.71 -5.04
C LEU A 20 -3.48 7.08 -4.45
N VAL A 21 -3.94 8.18 -5.03
CA VAL A 21 -3.71 9.53 -4.50
C VAL A 21 -4.33 9.70 -3.10
N ILE A 22 -5.55 9.21 -2.89
CA ILE A 22 -6.21 9.33 -1.58
C ILE A 22 -5.48 8.52 -0.49
N HIS A 23 -4.95 7.34 -0.83
CA HIS A 23 -4.31 6.48 0.16
C HIS A 23 -2.80 6.71 0.33
N PHE A 24 -2.11 7.11 -0.74
CA PHE A 24 -0.64 7.22 -0.76
C PHE A 24 -0.12 8.65 -0.80
N TYR A 25 -0.95 9.68 -0.92
CA TYR A 25 -0.49 11.06 -0.72
C TYR A 25 -0.52 11.35 0.79
N PRO A 26 0.64 11.29 1.50
CA PRO A 26 0.64 11.56 2.92
C PRO A 26 0.20 13.00 3.14
N THR A 27 -0.75 13.20 4.06
CA THR A 27 -1.01 14.52 4.63
C THR A 27 0.28 15.01 5.26
N ILE A 28 0.97 15.92 4.57
CA ILE A 28 2.21 16.51 5.07
C ILE A 28 1.86 17.24 6.37
N PRO A 29 2.42 16.84 7.52
CA PRO A 29 2.08 17.45 8.79
C PRO A 29 2.43 18.93 8.77
N ARG A 30 1.50 19.78 9.21
CA ARG A 30 1.70 21.24 9.27
C ARG A 30 2.39 21.70 10.55
N SER A 31 2.50 20.80 11.54
CA SER A 31 3.05 21.08 12.87
C SER A 31 4.37 20.33 13.11
N PHE A 32 5.24 20.91 13.95
CA PHE A 32 6.51 20.28 14.35
C PHE A 32 6.27 18.92 15.02
N LEU A 33 5.26 18.79 15.88
CA LEU A 33 4.88 17.51 16.49
C LEU A 33 4.46 16.47 15.45
N GLY A 34 3.73 16.86 14.41
CA GLY A 34 3.35 15.96 13.33
C GLY A 34 4.56 15.42 12.55
N TRP A 35 5.60 16.25 12.34
CA TRP A 35 6.86 15.80 11.75
C TRP A 35 7.62 14.82 12.66
N VAL A 36 7.68 15.09 13.95
CA VAL A 36 8.28 14.18 14.93
C VAL A 36 7.52 12.84 14.94
N ALA A 37 6.19 12.87 14.98
CA ALA A 37 5.35 11.68 14.93
C ALA A 37 5.55 10.90 13.61
N LEU A 38 5.64 11.59 12.48
CA LEU A 38 5.92 10.95 11.19
C LEU A 38 7.28 10.27 11.18
N PHE A 39 8.32 10.89 11.75
CA PHE A 39 9.64 10.29 11.79
C PHE A 39 9.69 9.05 12.71
N PHE A 40 9.13 9.18 13.92
CA PHE A 40 9.14 8.10 14.91
C PHE A 40 8.19 6.95 14.61
N LEU A 41 7.09 7.18 13.90
CA LEU A 41 6.11 6.14 13.55
C LEU A 41 6.28 5.66 12.11
N GLY A 42 6.65 6.54 11.19
CA GLY A 42 6.85 6.23 9.79
C GLY A 42 8.07 5.35 9.53
N LEU A 43 9.19 5.58 10.22
CA LEU A 43 10.38 4.72 10.07
C LEU A 43 10.13 3.29 10.55
N PRO A 44 9.59 3.03 11.76
CA PRO A 44 9.24 1.68 12.17
C PRO A 44 8.18 1.04 11.27
N ALA A 45 7.16 1.80 10.86
CA ALA A 45 6.13 1.31 9.94
C ALA A 45 6.75 0.86 8.61
N TRP A 46 7.66 1.65 8.04
CA TRP A 46 8.38 1.29 6.83
C TRP A 46 9.19 0.00 7.01
N VAL A 47 9.98 -0.12 8.09
CA VAL A 47 10.75 -1.34 8.39
C VAL A 47 9.85 -2.57 8.53
N ILE A 48 8.71 -2.44 9.21
CA ILE A 48 7.75 -3.53 9.37
C ILE A 48 7.18 -3.95 8.01
N LEU A 49 6.79 -2.99 7.17
CA LEU A 49 6.21 -3.29 5.86
C LEU A 49 7.22 -3.92 4.92
N GLU A 50 8.43 -3.39 4.87
CA GLU A 50 9.51 -3.92 4.03
C GLU A 50 9.88 -5.35 4.46
N SER A 51 10.13 -5.56 5.76
CA SER A 51 10.48 -6.89 6.28
C SER A 51 9.34 -7.91 6.11
N THR A 52 8.09 -7.50 6.29
CA THR A 52 6.93 -8.38 6.08
C THR A 52 6.78 -8.73 4.60
N GLY A 53 6.95 -7.76 3.70
CA GLY A 53 6.91 -7.98 2.26
C GLY A 53 8.00 -8.93 1.80
N GLU A 54 9.24 -8.69 2.23
CA GLU A 54 10.37 -9.58 1.91
C GLU A 54 10.17 -10.97 2.49
N PHE A 55 9.76 -11.09 3.75
CA PHE A 55 9.53 -12.38 4.40
C PHE A 55 8.48 -13.20 3.66
N VAL A 56 7.32 -12.60 3.35
CA VAL A 56 6.20 -13.29 2.69
C VAL A 56 6.55 -13.66 1.25
N LEU A 57 7.14 -12.74 0.49
CA LEU A 57 7.44 -12.96 -0.93
C LEU A 57 8.70 -13.80 -1.17
N SER A 58 9.66 -13.82 -0.24
CA SER A 58 10.90 -14.59 -0.35
C SER A 58 10.76 -16.05 0.13
N THR A 59 9.62 -16.42 0.71
CA THR A 59 9.35 -17.79 1.16
C THR A 59 9.58 -18.82 0.03
N GLN A 60 10.18 -19.96 0.38
CA GLN A 60 10.39 -21.07 -0.56
C GLN A 60 9.08 -21.58 -1.20
N PHE A 61 7.96 -21.33 -0.55
CA PHE A 61 6.61 -21.65 -1.03
C PHE A 61 6.32 -21.06 -2.43
N PHE A 62 6.65 -19.79 -2.67
CA PHE A 62 6.46 -19.17 -3.99
C PHE A 62 7.50 -19.60 -5.02
N LYS A 63 8.70 -20.03 -4.57
CA LYS A 63 9.80 -20.45 -5.44
C LYS A 63 9.60 -21.85 -6.02
N CYS A 64 8.88 -22.73 -5.31
CA CYS A 64 8.62 -24.10 -5.75
C CYS A 64 7.33 -24.26 -6.58
N MET A 65 6.57 -23.19 -6.85
CA MET A 65 5.30 -23.29 -7.58
C MET A 65 5.44 -23.08 -9.09
N PRO A 66 4.67 -23.82 -9.92
CA PRO A 66 4.58 -23.57 -11.36
C PRO A 66 3.93 -22.21 -11.66
N ASN A 67 4.35 -21.57 -12.77
CA ASN A 67 4.03 -20.16 -13.09
C ASN A 67 2.54 -19.78 -12.94
N SER A 68 1.61 -20.62 -13.40
CA SER A 68 0.17 -20.33 -13.32
C SER A 68 -0.38 -20.33 -11.89
N LEU A 69 0.10 -21.25 -11.06
CA LEU A 69 -0.32 -21.37 -9.65
C LEU A 69 0.28 -20.22 -8.81
N ARG A 70 1.50 -19.80 -9.16
CA ARG A 70 2.15 -18.64 -8.55
C ARG A 70 1.37 -17.35 -8.78
N ILE A 71 0.76 -17.16 -9.95
CA ILE A 71 -0.11 -16.00 -10.20
C ILE A 71 -1.40 -16.11 -9.38
N PHE A 72 -2.04 -17.27 -9.38
CA PHE A 72 -3.33 -17.47 -8.70
C PHE A 72 -3.23 -17.31 -7.19
N VAL A 73 -2.12 -17.73 -6.58
CA VAL A 73 -1.87 -17.58 -5.13
C VAL A 73 -1.14 -16.28 -4.80
N GLY A 74 -0.24 -15.84 -5.67
CA GLY A 74 0.53 -14.61 -5.47
C GLY A 74 -0.33 -13.35 -5.51
N VAL A 75 -1.30 -13.26 -6.42
CA VAL A 75 -2.19 -12.09 -6.51
C VAL A 75 -3.00 -11.89 -5.21
N PRO A 76 -3.70 -12.91 -4.65
CA PRO A 76 -4.36 -12.80 -3.35
C PRO A 76 -3.41 -12.42 -2.20
N VAL A 77 -2.20 -12.99 -2.18
CA VAL A 77 -1.23 -12.69 -1.12
C VAL A 77 -0.73 -11.25 -1.20
N VAL A 78 -0.45 -10.75 -2.41
CA VAL A 78 -0.10 -9.33 -2.62
C VAL A 78 -1.26 -8.42 -2.24
N LEU A 79 -2.51 -8.79 -2.56
CA LEU A 79 -3.69 -8.03 -2.10
C LEU A 79 -3.82 -8.00 -0.58
N GLY A 80 -3.54 -9.11 0.09
CA GLY A 80 -3.48 -9.18 1.56
C GLY A 80 -2.37 -8.29 2.14
N LEU A 81 -1.19 -8.29 1.53
CA LEU A 81 -0.08 -7.40 1.91
C LEU A 81 -0.42 -5.93 1.67
N MET A 82 -1.11 -5.60 0.58
CA MET A 82 -1.60 -4.23 0.34
C MET A 82 -2.61 -3.81 1.40
N ALA A 83 -3.56 -4.67 1.77
CA ALA A 83 -4.52 -4.38 2.84
C ALA A 83 -3.81 -4.16 4.19
N PHE A 84 -2.80 -4.97 4.50
CA PHE A 84 -1.95 -4.79 5.69
C PHE A 84 -1.18 -3.47 5.64
N ALA A 85 -0.60 -3.11 4.50
CA ALA A 85 0.09 -1.84 4.31
C ALA A 85 -0.84 -0.65 4.53
N LEU A 86 -2.05 -0.69 3.96
CA LEU A 86 -3.06 0.35 4.16
C LEU A 86 -3.47 0.47 5.64
N PHE A 87 -3.58 -0.65 6.35
CA PHE A 87 -3.88 -0.64 7.78
C PHE A 87 -2.78 0.03 8.60
N VAL A 88 -1.51 -0.32 8.36
CA VAL A 88 -0.36 0.27 9.05
C VAL A 88 -0.25 1.77 8.74
N ILE A 89 -0.38 2.16 7.47
CA ILE A 89 -0.36 3.56 7.06
C ILE A 89 -1.51 4.34 7.71
N GLY A 90 -2.71 3.77 7.73
CA GLY A 90 -3.88 4.38 8.38
C GLY A 90 -3.67 4.61 9.87
N LEU A 91 -3.04 3.68 10.59
CA LEU A 91 -2.69 3.85 12.01
C LEU A 91 -1.70 5.00 12.22
N VAL A 92 -0.66 5.08 11.38
CA VAL A 92 0.33 6.16 11.44
C VAL A 92 -0.34 7.50 11.15
N GLN A 93 -1.14 7.59 10.10
CA GLN A 93 -1.87 8.81 9.73
C GLN A 93 -2.85 9.26 10.83
N ASN A 94 -3.59 8.34 11.44
CA ASN A 94 -4.53 8.67 12.51
C ASN A 94 -3.82 9.18 13.78
N THR A 95 -2.62 8.68 14.05
CA THR A 95 -1.81 9.15 15.17
C THR A 95 -1.23 10.53 14.89
N ILE A 96 -0.78 10.78 13.66
CA ILE A 96 -0.28 12.11 13.24
C ILE A 96 -1.42 13.14 13.27
N SER A 97 -2.61 12.80 12.77
CA SER A 97 -3.76 13.72 12.80
C SER A 97 -4.19 14.06 14.22
N SER A 98 -4.15 13.09 15.14
CA SER A 98 -4.45 13.31 16.57
C SER A 98 -3.42 14.18 17.29
N LEU A 99 -2.18 14.26 16.81
CA LEU A 99 -1.10 15.05 17.41
C LEU A 99 -0.95 16.46 16.78
N GLY A 100 -1.88 16.85 15.89
CA GLY A 100 -1.97 18.19 15.33
C GLY A 100 -1.68 18.25 13.82
N GLY A 101 -2.43 17.46 13.04
CA GLY A 101 -2.48 17.59 11.57
C GLY A 101 -2.83 18.99 11.09
#